data_AF-A0A2J8SN25-F1
#
_entry.id   AF-A0A2J8SN25-F1
#
_cell.length_a   1.000
_cell.length_b   1.000
_cell.length_c   1.000
_cell.angle_alpha   90.00
_cell.angle_beta   90.00
_cell.angle_gamma   90.00
#
_symmetry.space_group_name_H-M   'P 1'
#
loop_
_entity.id
_entity.type
_entity.pdbx_description
1 polymer ?
#
loop_
_entity_poly.entity_id
_entity_poly.type
_entity_poly.pdbx_seq_one_letter_code
_entity_poly.pdbx_strand_id
1 'polypeptide(L)'
;WLLDVSHLVAPHARVLDPRVALLEGGRVLVGREPGVTSIEVRSPLSDSILGEQALAVTDDKVSVLELRVQPVMGISLTLSRGTAHPGEVTATCWAQSALPAPKQVTVGGSGG
;
A
#
# COMPACT_ATOMS: atom_id res chain seq x y z
N TRP A 1 5.61 -8.70 7.97
CA TRP A 1 5.98 -9.41 6.71
C TRP A 1 4.71 -9.97 6.06
N LEU A 2 4.67 -10.20 4.75
CA LEU A 2 3.46 -10.73 4.06
C LEU A 2 3.64 -12.22 3.74
N LEU A 3 2.74 -13.06 4.24
CA LEU A 3 2.69 -14.48 3.95
C LEU A 3 2.20 -14.73 2.51
N ASP A 4 3.11 -15.22 1.67
CA ASP A 4 2.81 -15.60 0.30
C ASP A 4 2.37 -17.06 0.21
N VAL A 5 1.04 -17.26 0.22
CA VAL A 5 0.39 -18.56 0.12
C VAL A 5 -0.88 -18.46 -0.71
N SER A 6 -1.28 -19.55 -1.35
CA SER A 6 -2.52 -19.57 -2.13
C SER A 6 -3.75 -19.24 -1.27
N HIS A 7 -4.78 -18.69 -1.90
CA HIS A 7 -6.02 -18.32 -1.21
C HIS A 7 -6.73 -19.52 -0.55
N LEU A 8 -6.53 -20.73 -1.08
CA LEU A 8 -7.14 -21.96 -0.55
C LEU A 8 -6.63 -22.32 0.84
N VAL A 9 -5.34 -22.06 1.11
CA VAL A 9 -4.68 -22.48 2.36
C VAL A 9 -4.41 -21.32 3.31
N ALA A 10 -4.57 -20.07 2.86
CA ALA A 10 -4.36 -18.88 3.69
C ALA A 10 -5.15 -18.88 5.02
N PRO A 11 -6.43 -19.30 5.08
CA PRO A 11 -7.17 -19.38 6.34
C PRO A 11 -6.65 -20.45 7.32
N HIS A 12 -5.80 -21.37 6.84
CA HIS A 12 -5.26 -22.51 7.58
C HIS A 12 -3.79 -22.28 7.98
N ALA A 13 -3.30 -21.06 7.78
CA ALA A 13 -2.01 -20.61 8.29
C ALA A 13 -2.14 -20.16 9.75
N ARG A 14 -1.17 -20.53 10.59
CA ARG A 14 -1.13 -20.14 12.00
C ARG A 14 0.29 -19.90 12.48
N VAL A 15 0.44 -18.99 13.44
CA VAL A 15 1.69 -18.85 14.21
C VAL A 15 1.63 -19.82 15.39
N LEU A 16 2.72 -20.53 15.64
CA LEU A 16 2.80 -21.52 16.73
C LEU A 16 2.85 -20.88 18.12
N ASP A 17 3.58 -19.78 18.29
CA ASP A 17 3.60 -19.00 19.54
C ASP A 17 3.05 -17.58 19.30
N PRO A 18 1.75 -17.36 19.61
CA PRO A 18 1.11 -16.05 19.48
C PRO A 18 1.72 -14.95 20.34
N ARG A 19 2.55 -15.27 21.34
CA ARG A 19 3.27 -14.28 22.15
C ARG A 19 4.41 -13.65 21.37
N VAL A 20 5.10 -14.45 20.56
CA VAL A 20 6.23 -14.00 19.73
C VAL A 20 5.73 -13.27 18.48
N ALA A 21 4.74 -13.80 17.77
CA ALA A 21 4.19 -13.17 16.57
C ALA A 21 2.69 -13.46 16.37
N LEU A 22 2.02 -12.65 15.55
CA LEU A 22 0.59 -12.77 15.23
C LEU A 22 0.38 -12.73 13.72
N LEU A 23 -0.54 -13.56 13.21
CA LEU A 23 -0.97 -13.50 11.81
C LEU A 23 -2.32 -12.79 11.69
N GLU A 24 -2.32 -11.57 11.18
CA GLU A 24 -3.52 -10.76 10.95
C GLU A 24 -4.09 -11.00 9.55
N GLY A 25 -5.42 -11.13 9.47
CA GLY A 25 -6.14 -11.35 8.21
C GLY A 25 -5.68 -12.57 7.42
N GLY A 26 -5.03 -13.55 8.08
CA GLY A 26 -4.47 -14.75 7.46
C GLY A 26 -3.25 -14.50 6.56
N ARG A 27 -2.72 -13.28 6.50
CA ARG A 27 -1.65 -12.90 5.56
C ARG A 27 -0.56 -12.01 6.14
N VAL A 28 -0.87 -11.15 7.09
CA VAL A 28 0.09 -10.16 7.59
C VAL A 28 0.70 -10.68 8.89
N LEU A 29 2.00 -10.97 8.87
CA LEU A 29 2.73 -11.37 10.06
C LEU A 29 3.24 -10.13 10.81
N VAL A 30 2.84 -10.03 12.07
CA VAL A 30 3.17 -8.96 13.01
C VAL A 30 4.03 -9.55 14.14
N GLY A 31 5.25 -9.06 14.33
CA GLY A 31 6.09 -9.41 15.48
C GLY A 31 5.58 -8.74 16.75
N ARG A 32 5.61 -9.46 17.89
CA ARG A 32 5.08 -8.99 19.18
C ARG A 32 6.15 -8.93 20.26
N GLU A 33 6.70 -10.07 20.63
CA GLU A 33 7.73 -10.20 21.66
C GLU A 33 9.00 -10.79 21.05
N PRO A 34 10.21 -10.37 21.48
CA PRO A 34 11.44 -10.97 21.02
C PRO A 34 11.47 -12.48 21.30
N GLY A 35 11.83 -13.27 20.30
CA GLY A 35 11.82 -14.72 20.39
C GLY A 35 11.82 -15.40 19.03
N VAL A 36 11.78 -16.74 19.05
CA VAL A 36 11.70 -17.57 17.84
C VAL A 36 10.38 -18.32 17.86
N THR A 37 9.69 -18.33 16.73
CA THR A 37 8.46 -19.11 16.52
C THR A 37 8.41 -19.61 15.07
N SER A 38 7.39 -20.39 14.71
CA SER A 38 7.14 -20.80 13.33
C SER A 38 5.75 -20.39 12.89
N ILE A 39 5.60 -20.20 11.58
CA ILE A 39 4.30 -20.24 10.90
C ILE A 39 4.17 -21.61 10.27
N GLU A 40 3.02 -22.24 10.46
CA GLU A 40 2.62 -23.45 9.76
C GLU A 40 1.40 -23.18 8.89
N VAL A 41 1.39 -23.80 7.71
CA VAL A 41 0.23 -23.86 6.82
C VAL A 41 -0.24 -25.29 6.78
N ARG A 42 -1.51 -25.54 7.14
CA ARG A 42 -2.06 -26.89 7.17
C ARG A 42 -3.05 -27.13 6.03
N SER A 43 -3.15 -28.39 5.63
CA SER A 43 -4.12 -28.86 4.65
C SER A 43 -5.53 -28.73 5.25
N PRO A 44 -6.47 -28.06 4.57
CA PRO A 44 -7.86 -27.99 5.02
C PRO A 44 -8.58 -29.34 5.03
N LEU A 45 -8.06 -30.31 4.27
CA LEU A 45 -8.70 -31.62 4.08
C LEU A 45 -8.18 -32.68 5.04
N SER A 46 -6.89 -32.62 5.38
CA SER A 46 -6.18 -33.70 6.07
C SER A 46 -5.46 -33.25 7.34
N ASP A 47 -5.47 -31.95 7.62
CA ASP A 47 -4.74 -31.36 8.74
C ASP A 47 -3.22 -31.60 8.69
N SER A 48 -2.70 -32.06 7.55
CA SER A 48 -1.25 -32.26 7.34
C SER A 48 -0.54 -30.92 7.19
N ILE A 49 0.72 -30.82 7.65
CA ILE A 49 1.53 -29.61 7.46
C ILE A 49 1.95 -29.56 5.98
N LEU A 50 1.53 -28.51 5.27
CA LEU A 50 1.88 -28.24 3.87
C LEU A 50 3.17 -27.42 3.77
N GLY A 51 3.45 -26.61 4.79
CA GLY A 51 4.67 -25.83 4.89
C GLY A 51 4.84 -25.28 6.30
N GLU A 52 6.08 -25.19 6.72
CA GLU A 52 6.48 -24.57 7.98
C GLU A 52 7.65 -23.62 7.70
N GLN A 53 7.62 -22.45 8.33
CA GLN A 53 8.71 -21.49 8.25
C GLN A 53 8.99 -20.91 9.63
N ALA A 54 10.21 -21.14 10.12
CA ALA A 54 10.71 -20.53 11.34
C ALA A 54 10.99 -19.03 11.13
N LEU A 55 10.72 -18.22 12.14
CA LEU A 55 10.96 -16.79 12.14
C LEU A 55 11.43 -16.31 13.52
N ALA A 56 12.30 -15.32 13.51
CA ALA A 56 12.80 -14.66 14.71
C ALA A 56 12.27 -13.24 14.76
N VAL A 57 11.69 -12.87 15.91
CA VAL A 57 11.37 -11.49 16.27
C VAL A 57 12.52 -11.00 17.14
N THR A 58 13.22 -9.97 16.70
CA THR A 58 14.31 -9.35 17.45
C THR A 58 13.78 -8.14 18.21
N ASP A 59 14.44 -7.77 19.31
CA ASP A 59 14.16 -6.51 20.03
C ASP A 59 14.65 -5.28 19.25
N ASP A 60 15.43 -5.51 18.19
CA ASP A 60 15.88 -4.46 17.30
C ASP A 60 14.68 -3.90 16.51
N LYS A 61 14.17 -2.77 17.00
CA LYS A 61 13.03 -2.10 16.40
C LYS A 61 13.47 -1.49 15.08
N VAL A 62 13.01 -2.08 13.98
CA VAL A 62 13.02 -1.40 12.68
C VAL A 62 12.00 -0.27 12.75
N SER A 63 12.44 0.89 13.21
CA SER A 63 11.64 2.11 13.08
C SER A 63 11.40 2.36 11.60
N VAL A 64 10.17 2.73 11.24
CA VAL A 64 9.85 3.18 9.89
C VAL A 64 10.64 4.47 9.68
N LEU A 65 11.79 4.35 9.03
CA LEU A 65 12.76 5.45 8.94
C LEU A 65 12.19 6.63 8.13
N GLU A 66 11.34 6.35 7.14
CA GLU A 66 10.65 7.36 6.36
C GLU A 66 9.46 6.75 5.59
N LEU A 67 8.28 7.40 5.63
CA LEU A 67 7.18 7.13 4.70
C LEU A 67 7.10 8.30 3.72
N ARG A 68 7.54 8.08 2.48
CA ARG A 68 7.45 9.09 1.43
C ARG A 68 6.11 8.98 0.71
N VAL A 69 5.24 9.95 0.93
CA VAL A 69 3.95 10.07 0.21
C VAL A 69 4.10 11.19 -0.83
N GLN A 70 3.73 10.92 -2.09
CA GLN A 70 3.71 11.92 -3.16
C GLN A 70 2.25 12.21 -3.58
N PRO A 71 1.60 13.23 -3.01
CA PRO A 71 0.21 13.55 -3.32
C PRO A 71 0.07 14.19 -4.71
N VAL A 72 -1.05 13.91 -5.38
CA VAL A 72 -1.46 14.60 -6.62
C VAL A 72 -2.63 15.51 -6.28
N MET A 73 -2.41 16.82 -6.37
CA MET A 73 -3.34 17.87 -5.97
C MET A 73 -4.20 18.37 -7.13
N GLY A 74 -3.86 18.05 -8.37
CA GLY A 74 -4.62 18.46 -9.55
C GLY A 74 -4.25 17.66 -10.79
N ILE A 75 -5.21 17.52 -11.70
CA ILE A 75 -5.01 16.90 -13.01
C ILE A 75 -5.57 17.86 -14.07
N SER A 76 -4.81 18.12 -15.13
CA SER A 76 -5.27 18.92 -16.27
C SER A 76 -5.05 18.19 -17.59
N LEU A 77 -6.05 18.25 -18.47
CA LEU A 77 -6.03 17.66 -19.81
C LEU A 77 -6.07 18.76 -20.86
N THR A 78 -5.16 18.70 -21.83
CA THR A 78 -5.19 19.56 -23.01
C THR A 78 -5.31 18.71 -24.25
N LEU A 79 -6.18 19.12 -25.17
CA LEU A 79 -6.39 18.49 -26.47
C LEU A 79 -5.96 19.44 -27.57
N SER A 80 -5.04 19.01 -28.43
CA SER A 80 -4.64 19.74 -29.64
C SER A 80 -4.83 18.87 -30.87
N ARG A 81 -5.16 19.47 -32.01
CA ARG A 81 -5.22 18.74 -33.28
C ARG A 81 -3.83 18.70 -33.90
N GLY A 82 -3.39 17.52 -34.31
CA GLY A 82 -2.15 17.35 -35.04
C GLY A 82 -2.27 17.92 -36.45
N THR A 83 -1.15 18.40 -37.00
CA THR A 83 -1.11 18.92 -38.37
C THR A 83 -0.66 17.88 -39.38
N ALA A 84 -0.27 16.68 -38.95
CA ALA A 84 0.28 15.67 -39.85
C ALA A 84 -0.82 14.88 -40.58
N HIS A 85 -1.95 14.58 -39.92
CA HIS A 85 -3.04 13.83 -40.55
C HIS A 85 -4.44 14.39 -40.23
N PRO A 86 -5.39 14.34 -41.20
CA PRO A 86 -6.79 14.64 -40.94
C PRO A 86 -7.34 13.69 -39.87
N GLY A 87 -7.75 14.26 -38.73
CA GLY A 87 -8.31 13.50 -37.60
C GLY A 87 -7.33 13.21 -36.46
N GLU A 88 -6.07 13.63 -36.58
CA GLU A 88 -5.10 13.51 -35.49
C GLU A 88 -5.48 14.44 -34.32
N VAL A 89 -5.59 13.87 -33.11
CA VAL A 89 -5.83 14.61 -31.87
C VAL A 89 -4.84 14.13 -30.82
N THR A 90 -4.03 15.06 -30.33
CA THR A 90 -3.10 14.83 -29.22
C THR A 90 -3.77 15.25 -27.93
N ALA A 91 -3.98 14.27 -27.05
CA ALA A 91 -4.36 14.49 -25.67
C ALA A 91 -3.10 14.46 -24.82
N THR A 92 -2.92 15.45 -23.96
CA THR A 92 -1.82 15.44 -23.01
C THR A 92 -2.38 15.73 -21.62
N CYS A 93 -1.88 14.99 -20.63
CA CYS A 93 -2.38 15.01 -19.26
C CYS A 93 -1.25 15.37 -18.30
N TRP A 94 -1.50 16.30 -17.38
CA TRP A 94 -0.54 16.76 -16.39
C TRP A 94 -1.11 16.49 -15.01
N ALA A 95 -0.26 15.94 -14.14
CA ALA A 95 -0.54 15.83 -12.71
C ALA A 95 0.29 16.88 -11.97
N GLN A 96 -0.34 17.65 -11.10
CA GLN A 96 0.30 18.65 -10.26
C GLN A 96 0.36 18.13 -8.83
N SER A 97 1.55 18.13 -8.23
CA SER A 97 1.74 17.69 -6.84
C SER A 97 1.65 18.84 -5.83
N ALA A 98 1.56 20.10 -6.30
CA ALA A 98 1.51 21.30 -5.45
C ALA A 98 0.15 22.02 -5.54
N LEU A 99 -0.31 22.61 -4.43
CA LEU A 99 -1.50 23.47 -4.43
C LEU A 99 -1.21 24.80 -5.15
N PRO A 100 -2.11 25.28 -6.03
CA PRO A 100 -2.05 26.64 -6.55
C PRO A 100 -2.23 27.66 -5.42
N ALA A 101 -1.57 28.82 -5.52
CA ALA A 101 -1.76 29.92 -4.56
C ALA A 101 -3.23 30.38 -4.52
N PRO A 102 -3.81 30.67 -3.34
CA PRO A 102 -5.19 31.12 -3.24
C PRO A 102 -5.38 32.42 -4.02
N LYS A 103 -6.38 32.44 -4.90
CA LYS A 103 -6.72 33.63 -5.69
C LYS A 103 -7.42 34.63 -4.78
N GLN A 104 -6.71 35.65 -4.33
CA GLN A 104 -7.28 36.72 -3.51
C GLN A 104 -8.26 37.54 -4.36
N VAL A 105 -9.55 37.53 -3.99
CA VAL A 105 -10.57 38.33 -4.69
C VAL A 105 -10.65 39.68 -3.99
N THR A 106 -10.18 40.73 -4.67
CA THR A 106 -10.39 42.12 -4.24
C THR A 106 -11.87 42.46 -4.45
N VAL A 107 -12.64 42.56 -3.37
CA VAL A 107 -13.98 43.15 -3.41
C VAL A 107 -13.81 44.65 -3.56
N GLY A 108 -13.91 45.15 -4.79
CA GLY A 108 -14.03 46.58 -5.07
C GLY A 108 -15.39 47.07 -4.58
N GLY A 109 -15.40 47.81 -3.47
CA GLY A 109 -16.57 48.52 -2.99
C GLY A 109 -16.99 49.60 -3.98
N SER A 110 -18.24 49.54 -4.43
CA SER A 110 -18.93 50.65 -5.10
C SER A 110 -19.25 51.73 -4.06
N GLY A 111 -18.78 52.95 -4.29
CA GLY A 111 -19.15 54.13 -3.52
C GLY A 111 -18.85 55.39 -4.33
N GLY A 112 -19.92 56.06 -4.77
CA GLY A 112 -19.89 57.30 -5.55
C GLY A 112 -21.17 57.50 -6.33
#